data_AF-A0A7S0PX02-F1
#
_entry.id   AF-A0A7S0PX02-F1
#
_cell.length_a   1.000
_cell.length_b   1.000
_cell.length_c   1.000
_cell.angle_alpha   90.00
_cell.angle_beta   90.00
_cell.angle_gamma   90.00
#
_symmetry.space_group_name_H-M   'P 1'
#
loop_
_entity.id
_entity.type
_entity.pdbx_description
1 polymer ?
#
loop_
_entity_poly.entity_id
_entity_poly.type
_entity_poly.pdbx_seq_one_letter_code
_entity_poly.pdbx_strand_id
1 'polypeptide(L)'
;EHADGSVTCVFFPVDTKVPPILIRTTQRERLLGQRILVATDSWPAHSPYPLGHYVRTIGEAGTKDVETHVLLQQHNIPHEPFPAKVLACLPPADYKIDNDNSPGREDLRHLPVLSIDPPGCKDIDDALHCIVLPNGNY
;
A
#
# COMPACT_ATOMS: atom_id res chain seq x y z
N GLU A 1 -7.23 36.77 -6.74
CA GLU A 1 -7.06 36.75 -5.28
C GLU A 1 -8.37 37.15 -4.65
N HIS A 2 -8.75 36.47 -3.57
CA HIS A 2 -9.97 36.75 -2.82
C HIS A 2 -9.68 37.70 -1.67
N ALA A 3 -10.73 38.32 -1.11
CA ALA A 3 -10.60 39.29 -0.02
C ALA A 3 -9.93 38.76 1.26
N ASP A 4 -9.88 37.44 1.45
CA ASP A 4 -9.21 36.76 2.55
C ASP A 4 -7.75 36.36 2.25
N GLY A 5 -7.18 36.85 1.14
CA GLY A 5 -5.82 36.53 0.71
C GLY A 5 -5.64 35.14 0.10
N SER A 6 -6.73 34.38 -0.07
CA SER A 6 -6.66 33.09 -0.75
C SER A 6 -6.70 33.24 -2.27
N VAL A 7 -6.16 32.23 -2.95
CA VAL A 7 -6.21 32.10 -4.41
C VAL A 7 -6.94 30.83 -4.80
N THR A 8 -7.72 30.92 -5.88
CA THR A 8 -8.23 29.73 -6.55
C THR A 8 -7.15 29.18 -7.47
N CYS A 9 -6.83 27.90 -7.32
CA CYS A 9 -5.88 27.18 -8.16
C CYS A 9 -6.59 26.01 -8.83
N VAL A 10 -6.08 25.62 -9.99
CA VAL A 10 -6.52 24.41 -10.69
C VAL A 10 -5.62 23.26 -10.26
N PHE A 11 -6.22 22.21 -9.71
CA PHE A 11 -5.57 20.95 -9.43
C PHE A 11 -5.80 20.01 -10.61
N PHE A 12 -4.73 19.42 -11.12
CA PHE A 12 -4.78 18.39 -12.16
C PHE A 12 -4.59 17.02 -11.50
N PRO A 13 -5.63 16.18 -11.46
CA PRO A 13 -5.52 14.81 -10.97
C PRO A 13 -4.52 14.00 -11.79
N VAL A 14 -3.90 13.01 -11.16
CA VAL A 14 -3.00 12.07 -11.85
C VAL A 14 -3.79 11.12 -12.76
N ASP A 15 -5.02 10.75 -12.36
CA ASP A 15 -5.94 10.01 -13.24
C ASP A 15 -6.60 10.97 -14.24
N THR A 16 -6.31 10.75 -15.52
CA THR A 16 -6.83 11.58 -16.63
C THR A 16 -8.33 11.43 -16.85
N LYS A 17 -8.99 10.45 -16.22
CA LYS A 17 -10.44 10.29 -16.23
C LYS A 17 -11.14 11.27 -15.28
N VAL A 18 -10.42 11.85 -14.33
CA VAL A 18 -10.95 12.84 -13.38
C VAL A 18 -10.72 14.24 -13.94
N PRO A 19 -11.75 15.09 -14.06
CA PRO A 19 -11.58 16.45 -14.55
C PRO A 19 -10.74 17.29 -13.57
N PRO A 20 -10.11 18.37 -14.04
CA PRO A 20 -9.43 19.32 -13.17
C PRO A 20 -10.37 19.85 -12.07
N ILE A 21 -9.82 20.05 -10.86
CA ILE A 21 -10.59 20.45 -9.68
C ILE A 21 -10.14 21.85 -9.26
N LEU A 22 -11.08 22.74 -8.95
CA LEU A 22 -10.78 24.04 -8.38
C LEU A 22 -10.59 23.90 -6.87
N ILE A 23 -9.44 24.34 -6.37
CA ILE A 23 -9.12 24.40 -4.94
C ILE A 23 -8.86 25.84 -4.53
N ARG A 24 -9.35 26.23 -3.35
CA ARG A 24 -9.05 27.52 -2.74
C ARG A 24 -7.97 27.34 -1.67
N THR A 25 -6.87 28.07 -1.76
CA THR A 25 -5.73 27.93 -0.84
C THR A 25 -4.99 29.25 -0.65
N THR A 26 -4.41 29.46 0.53
CA THR A 26 -3.45 30.53 0.80
C THR A 26 -2.00 30.07 0.62
N GLN A 27 -1.77 28.76 0.46
CA GLN A 27 -0.43 28.14 0.45
C GLN A 27 0.04 27.76 -0.96
N ARG A 28 -0.34 28.52 -1.99
CA ARG A 28 -0.06 28.20 -3.40
C ARG A 28 1.41 27.83 -3.61
N GLU A 29 2.33 28.66 -3.14
CA GLU A 29 3.77 28.46 -3.34
C GLU A 29 4.27 27.14 -2.73
N ARG A 30 3.76 26.76 -1.56
CA ARG A 30 4.14 25.52 -0.88
C ARG A 30 3.62 24.27 -1.58
N LEU A 31 2.48 24.38 -2.27
CA LEU A 31 1.84 23.23 -2.94
C LEU A 31 2.37 23.01 -4.36
N LEU A 32 2.99 24.02 -4.98
CA LEU A 32 3.61 23.87 -6.29
C LEU A 32 4.77 22.86 -6.23
N GLY A 33 4.82 21.97 -7.23
CA GLY A 33 5.83 20.90 -7.30
C GLY A 33 5.60 19.74 -6.33
N GLN A 34 4.53 19.76 -5.53
CA GLN A 34 4.20 18.70 -4.60
C GLN A 34 3.06 17.82 -5.13
N ARG A 35 3.11 16.52 -4.84
CA ARG A 35 1.96 15.63 -4.92
C ARG A 35 1.06 15.89 -3.72
N ILE A 36 -0.19 16.22 -3.99
CA ILE A 36 -1.19 16.57 -2.96
C ILE A 36 -2.44 15.72 -3.14
N LEU A 37 -3.13 15.46 -2.04
CA LEU A 37 -4.44 14.83 -2.03
C LEU A 37 -5.52 15.91 -1.93
N VAL A 38 -6.48 15.84 -2.85
CA VAL A 38 -7.64 16.75 -2.91
C VAL A 38 -8.91 15.89 -2.84
N ALA A 39 -9.86 16.32 -2.01
CA ALA A 39 -11.19 15.74 -1.97
C ALA A 39 -12.16 16.64 -2.72
N THR A 40 -13.01 16.04 -3.54
CA THR A 40 -14.07 16.76 -4.27
C THR A 40 -15.26 16.99 -3.36
N ASP A 41 -15.77 18.22 -3.32
CA ASP A 41 -16.87 18.61 -2.43
C ASP A 41 -18.20 18.76 -3.19
N SER A 42 -18.21 19.56 -4.25
CA SER A 42 -19.42 19.88 -5.01
C SER A 42 -19.11 20.27 -6.44
N TRP A 43 -20.10 20.16 -7.33
CA TRP A 43 -19.99 20.64 -8.70
C TRP A 43 -21.20 21.50 -9.05
N PRO A 44 -21.13 22.83 -8.79
CA PRO A 44 -22.22 23.73 -9.14
C PRO A 44 -22.43 23.79 -10.66
N ALA A 45 -23.69 23.85 -11.11
CA ALA A 45 -24.04 23.84 -12.54
C ALA A 45 -23.46 25.01 -13.36
N HIS A 46 -23.10 26.11 -12.69
CA HIS A 46 -22.47 27.28 -13.31
C HIS A 46 -20.93 27.19 -13.35
N SER A 47 -20.34 26.15 -12.75
CA SER A 47 -18.89 25.95 -12.70
C SER A 47 -18.46 24.91 -13.75
N PRO A 48 -17.48 25.23 -14.62
CA PRO A 48 -16.97 24.26 -15.59
C PRO A 48 -16.16 23.13 -14.91
N TYR A 49 -15.71 23.33 -13.67
CA TYR A 49 -14.91 22.37 -12.91
C TYR A 49 -15.55 22.12 -11.53
N PRO A 50 -15.41 20.91 -10.97
CA PRO A 50 -15.77 20.65 -9.58
C PRO A 50 -14.94 21.49 -8.60
N LEU A 51 -15.53 21.80 -7.47
CA LEU A 51 -14.89 22.41 -6.32
C LEU A 51 -14.39 21.30 -5.38
N GLY A 52 -13.21 21.48 -4.82
CA GLY A 52 -12.67 20.60 -3.80
C GLY A 52 -11.77 21.33 -2.82
N HIS A 53 -11.30 20.58 -1.83
CA HIS A 53 -10.38 21.09 -0.82
C HIS A 53 -9.14 20.23 -0.70
N TYR A 54 -8.06 20.87 -0.26
CA TYR A 54 -6.81 20.21 0.08
C TYR A 54 -6.99 19.36 1.34
N VAL A 55 -6.52 18.11 1.29
CA VAL A 55 -6.52 17.20 2.44
C VAL A 55 -5.13 17.13 3.07
N ARG A 56 -4.13 16.74 2.27
CA ARG A 56 -2.74 16.60 2.73
C ARG A 56 -1.74 16.62 1.58
N THR A 57 -0.48 16.91 1.93
CA THR A 57 0.65 16.76 1.01
C THR A 57 1.21 15.34 1.14
N ILE A 58 1.50 14.70 0.01
CA ILE A 58 2.18 13.40 -0.04
C ILE A 58 3.69 13.63 -0.04
N GLY A 59 4.18 14.55 -0.88
CA GLY A 59 5.58 14.97 -0.90
C GLY A 59 6.00 15.55 -2.26
N GLU A 60 7.31 15.70 -2.46
CA GLU A 60 7.87 16.29 -3.68
C GLU A 60 7.68 15.38 -4.90
N ALA A 61 7.15 15.95 -5.98
CA ALA A 61 6.89 15.21 -7.22
C ALA A 61 8.19 14.71 -7.86
N GLY A 62 8.14 13.50 -8.40
CA GLY A 62 9.31 12.86 -9.05
C GLY A 62 10.23 12.10 -8.10
N THR A 63 10.03 12.18 -6.78
CA THR A 63 10.75 11.31 -5.84
C THR A 63 10.14 9.90 -5.83
N LYS A 64 10.99 8.86 -5.81
CA LYS A 64 10.55 7.45 -5.92
C LYS A 64 9.51 7.09 -4.87
N ASP A 65 9.75 7.48 -3.62
CA ASP A 65 8.87 7.10 -2.51
C ASP A 65 7.50 7.77 -2.66
N VAL A 66 7.46 9.07 -3.01
CA VAL A 66 6.21 9.81 -3.22
C VAL A 66 5.40 9.26 -4.39
N GLU A 67 6.03 9.00 -5.53
CA GLU A 67 5.32 8.42 -6.68
C GLU A 67 4.81 7.00 -6.38
N THR A 68 5.54 6.23 -5.57
CA THR A 68 5.08 4.93 -5.06
C THR A 68 3.81 5.09 -4.22
N HIS A 69 3.81 6.02 -3.26
CA HIS A 69 2.62 6.31 -2.44
C HIS A 69 1.43 6.79 -3.28
N VAL A 70 1.67 7.64 -4.28
CA VAL A 70 0.63 8.09 -5.21
C VAL A 70 0.02 6.90 -5.96
N LEU A 71 0.85 6.01 -6.50
CA LEU A 71 0.40 4.82 -7.22
C LEU A 71 -0.47 3.91 -6.34
N LEU A 72 -0.01 3.61 -5.12
CA LEU A 72 -0.77 2.79 -4.16
C LEU A 72 -2.11 3.43 -3.83
N GLN A 73 -2.14 4.75 -3.63
CA GLN A 73 -3.37 5.49 -3.36
C GLN A 73 -4.33 5.46 -4.56
N GLN A 74 -3.85 5.65 -5.79
CA GLN A 74 -4.69 5.64 -7.00
C GLN A 74 -5.38 4.30 -7.23
N HIS A 75 -4.71 3.21 -6.87
CA HIS A 75 -5.25 1.85 -6.98
C HIS A 75 -5.98 1.38 -5.73
N ASN A 76 -6.21 2.26 -4.75
CA ASN A 76 -6.83 1.93 -3.47
C ASN A 76 -6.16 0.74 -2.76
N ILE A 77 -4.83 0.67 -2.80
CA ILE A 77 -4.03 -0.35 -2.14
C ILE A 77 -3.68 0.15 -0.73
N PRO A 78 -4.21 -0.49 0.34
CA PRO A 78 -3.86 -0.15 1.71
C PRO A 78 -2.37 -0.43 1.94
N HIS A 79 -1.65 0.58 2.44
CA HIS A 79 -0.21 0.51 2.67
C HIS A 79 0.19 1.09 4.04
N GLU A 80 -0.80 1.28 4.90
CA GLU A 80 -0.57 1.69 6.28
C GLU A 80 -0.05 0.51 7.11
N PRO A 81 0.77 0.76 8.15
CA PRO A 81 1.20 -0.27 9.08
C PRO A 81 0.02 -1.01 9.72
N PHE A 82 0.22 -2.29 10.04
CA PHE A 82 -0.81 -3.08 10.71
C PHE A 82 -1.20 -2.46 12.06
N PRO A 83 -2.50 -2.31 12.35
CA PRO A 83 -2.97 -1.79 13.64
C PRO A 83 -2.51 -2.68 14.82
N ALA A 84 -2.32 -2.06 15.99
CA ALA A 84 -1.89 -2.78 17.21
C ALA A 84 -2.79 -3.98 17.57
N LYS A 85 -4.11 -3.86 17.33
CA LYS A 85 -5.07 -4.96 17.54
C LYS A 85 -4.80 -6.18 16.65
N VAL A 86 -4.25 -5.98 15.44
CA VAL A 86 -3.90 -7.06 14.51
C VAL A 86 -2.58 -7.70 14.96
N LEU A 87 -1.60 -6.88 15.34
CA LEU A 87 -0.32 -7.37 15.87
C LEU A 87 -0.49 -8.17 17.17
N ALA A 88 -1.46 -7.80 18.01
CA ALA A 88 -1.78 -8.53 19.24
C ALA A 88 -2.32 -9.95 19.01
N CYS A 89 -2.75 -10.29 17.80
CA CYS A 89 -3.18 -11.64 17.43
C CYS A 89 -2.02 -12.56 17.04
N LEU A 90 -0.80 -12.03 16.88
CA LEU A 90 0.37 -12.82 16.54
C LEU A 90 0.84 -13.66 17.75
N PRO A 91 1.43 -14.84 17.53
CA PRO A 91 2.08 -15.58 18.60
C PRO A 91 3.28 -14.79 19.18
N PRO A 92 3.80 -15.19 20.35
CA PRO A 92 5.03 -14.65 20.90
C PRO A 92 6.21 -14.74 19.91
N ALA A 93 7.14 -13.78 20.00
CA ALA A 93 8.27 -13.71 19.07
C ALA A 93 9.20 -14.94 19.13
N ASP A 94 9.19 -15.67 20.24
CA ASP A 94 9.98 -16.88 20.48
C ASP A 94 9.18 -18.18 20.27
N TYR A 95 8.08 -18.12 19.49
CA TYR A 95 7.25 -19.27 19.16
C TYR A 95 8.06 -20.46 18.62
N LYS A 96 7.82 -21.64 19.18
CA LYS A 96 8.43 -22.90 18.75
C LYS A 96 7.39 -24.01 18.74
N ILE A 97 7.62 -25.00 17.89
CA ILE A 97 6.82 -26.23 17.91
C ILE A 97 7.21 -27.05 19.16
N ASP A 98 6.19 -27.48 19.91
CA ASP A 98 6.31 -28.34 21.09
C ASP A 98 5.27 -29.48 21.02
N ASN A 99 5.26 -30.35 22.04
CA ASN A 99 4.33 -31.48 22.08
C ASN A 99 2.87 -31.06 22.30
N ASP A 100 2.63 -29.86 22.80
CA ASP A 100 1.29 -29.35 23.11
C ASP A 100 0.65 -28.69 21.88
N ASN A 101 1.44 -28.12 20.97
CA ASN A 101 0.98 -27.42 19.76
C ASN A 101 1.13 -28.22 18.44
N SER A 102 1.67 -29.43 18.52
CA SER A 102 1.79 -30.39 17.41
C SER A 102 0.85 -31.61 17.40
N PRO A 103 -0.11 -31.84 18.32
CA PRO A 103 -1.02 -32.98 18.24
C PRO A 103 -1.74 -33.07 16.89
N GLY A 104 -1.76 -34.27 16.30
CA GLY A 104 -2.38 -34.52 14.99
C GLY A 104 -1.51 -34.18 13.78
N ARG A 105 -0.25 -33.74 13.98
CA ARG A 105 0.73 -33.53 12.89
C ARG A 105 1.64 -34.75 12.73
N GLU A 106 2.08 -34.98 11.49
CA GLU A 106 3.07 -36.02 11.15
C GLU A 106 4.49 -35.45 11.13
N ASP A 107 5.46 -36.22 11.65
CA ASP A 107 6.86 -35.82 11.67
C ASP A 107 7.61 -36.24 10.40
N LEU A 108 7.79 -35.29 9.49
CA LEU A 108 8.49 -35.46 8.22
C LEU A 108 9.91 -34.88 8.23
N ARG A 109 10.48 -34.53 9.40
CA ARG A 109 11.82 -33.90 9.51
C ARG A 109 12.97 -34.78 9.00
N HIS A 110 12.72 -36.07 8.82
CA HIS A 110 13.67 -37.05 8.29
C HIS A 110 13.74 -37.05 6.75
N LEU A 111 12.83 -36.36 6.06
CA LEU A 111 12.80 -36.29 4.60
C LEU A 111 13.72 -35.18 4.06
N PRO A 112 14.31 -35.38 2.86
CA PRO A 112 15.14 -34.36 2.21
C PRO A 112 14.27 -33.30 1.53
N VAL A 113 13.86 -32.29 2.31
CA VAL A 113 13.02 -31.17 1.86
C VAL A 113 13.88 -29.96 1.50
N LEU A 114 13.55 -29.29 0.39
CA LEU A 114 14.20 -28.06 -0.07
C LEU A 114 13.16 -27.05 -0.60
N SER A 115 13.52 -25.77 -0.61
CA SER A 115 12.77 -24.72 -1.32
C SER A 115 13.65 -24.05 -2.39
N ILE A 116 13.03 -23.49 -3.42
CA ILE A 116 13.71 -22.85 -4.56
C ILE A 116 13.13 -21.45 -4.77
N ASP A 117 13.81 -20.46 -4.21
CA ASP A 117 13.34 -19.08 -4.21
C ASP A 117 14.21 -18.11 -5.04
N PRO A 118 13.63 -17.03 -5.58
CA PRO A 118 14.39 -15.93 -6.14
C PRO A 118 15.30 -15.23 -5.10
N PRO A 119 16.41 -14.60 -5.53
CA PRO A 119 17.27 -13.82 -4.64
C PRO A 119 16.50 -12.71 -3.90
N GLY A 120 16.59 -12.69 -2.58
CA GLY A 120 15.94 -11.68 -1.73
C GLY A 120 14.52 -12.01 -1.27
N CYS A 121 14.00 -13.21 -1.59
CA CYS A 121 12.76 -13.72 -1.02
C CYS A 121 12.84 -13.79 0.51
N LYS A 122 11.79 -13.36 1.20
CA LYS A 122 11.66 -13.41 2.67
C LYS A 122 10.53 -14.32 3.14
N ASP A 123 9.50 -14.45 2.32
CA ASP A 123 8.29 -15.21 2.61
C ASP A 123 8.39 -16.55 1.86
N ILE A 124 8.98 -17.56 2.52
CA ILE A 124 9.19 -18.91 1.96
C ILE A 124 8.05 -19.80 2.43
N ASP A 125 7.08 -20.04 1.55
CA ASP A 125 5.84 -20.74 1.90
C ASP A 125 5.73 -22.14 1.26
N ASP A 126 6.51 -22.43 0.23
CA ASP A 126 6.53 -23.73 -0.45
C ASP A 126 7.85 -24.47 -0.24
N ALA A 127 7.75 -25.80 -0.25
CA ALA A 127 8.88 -26.70 -0.16
C ALA A 127 8.57 -28.02 -0.88
N LEU A 128 9.60 -28.64 -1.43
CA LEU A 128 9.51 -29.85 -2.24
C LEU A 128 10.46 -30.91 -1.70
N HIS A 129 10.09 -32.18 -1.93
CA HIS A 129 10.98 -33.32 -1.79
C HIS A 129 10.63 -34.35 -2.86
N CYS A 130 11.57 -35.23 -3.18
CA CYS A 130 11.36 -36.33 -4.10
C CYS A 130 12.23 -37.51 -3.66
N ILE A 131 11.62 -38.68 -3.46
CA ILE A 131 12.31 -39.91 -3.07
C ILE A 131 11.87 -41.05 -3.99
N VAL A 132 12.77 -41.99 -4.26
CA VAL A 132 12.41 -43.23 -4.96
C VAL A 132 11.92 -44.23 -3.91
N LEU A 133 10.72 -44.75 -4.09
CA LEU A 133 10.15 -45.79 -3.24
C LEU A 133 10.77 -47.16 -3.54
N PRO A 134 10.72 -48.14 -2.60
CA PRO A 134 11.32 -49.47 -2.80
C PRO A 134 10.79 -50.24 -4.01
N ASN A 135 9.58 -49.91 -4.48
CA ASN A 135 8.95 -50.50 -5.66
C ASN A 135 9.33 -49.80 -6.97
N GLY A 136 10.25 -48.83 -6.93
CA GLY A 136 10.69 -48.06 -8.10
C GLY A 136 9.81 -46.88 -8.49
N ASN A 137 8.71 -46.62 -7.75
CA ASN A 137 7.88 -45.43 -7.93
C ASN A 137 8.47 -44.21 -7.19
N TYR A 138 7.78 -43.08 -7.27
CA TYR A 138 8.08 -41.84 -6.55
C TYR A 138 6.85 -41.40 -5.74
#